data_AF-A0A7C3CVE6-F1
#
_entry.id   AF-A0A7C3CVE6-F1
#
_cell.length_a   1.000
_cell.length_b   1.000
_cell.length_c   1.000
_cell.angle_alpha   90.00
_cell.angle_beta   90.00
_cell.angle_gamma   90.00
#
_symmetry.space_group_name_H-M   'P 1'
#
loop_
_entity.id
_entity.type
_entity.pdbx_description
1 polymer ?
#
loop_
_entity_poly.entity_id
_entity_poly.type
_entity_poly.pdbx_seq_one_letter_code
_entity_poly.pdbx_strand_id
1 'polypeptide(L)'
;EKGYINGTLGRVVDFTEENLPVVEIFSGRRIVVAPEDWVIEDDEGNVKASVRQIPLRLAWALTIHKSQGMTLEMAEIDLSKTFEVGQGYVALSRIKSVKGLRLMGLNETALRVDEKVLAIDKEMRERSRINSLKWQEFSEKERKTAWIQFITGIGGTINEKKIAENKRKIVARERKEEKLSKKTISKKSENKEKGGTLNVTKKLLSKGKTIEEIATIRGLSRGTIVEHLRKMKGLGLKIQDNGFKPKSGILRAVKRALSEIRKEKNPDNFLENGDVRLRAIFEKLNEKVSYDDIKLALLFLED
;
A
#
# COMPACT_ATOMS: atom_id res chain seq x y z
N GLU A 1 2.92 -8.77 -4.84
CA GLU A 1 3.98 -8.02 -4.11
C GLU A 1 5.35 -8.15 -4.80
N LYS A 2 6.29 -7.22 -4.58
CA LYS A 2 7.62 -7.17 -5.24
C LYS A 2 8.60 -8.28 -4.80
N GLY A 3 8.18 -9.19 -3.92
CA GLY A 3 8.99 -10.35 -3.52
C GLY A 3 10.12 -10.04 -2.51
N TYR A 4 10.07 -8.87 -1.88
CA TYR A 4 10.86 -8.45 -0.74
C TYR A 4 9.96 -7.61 0.18
N ILE A 5 10.28 -7.59 1.47
CA ILE A 5 9.62 -6.79 2.50
C ILE A 5 10.61 -5.84 3.18
N ASN A 6 10.13 -4.88 3.95
CA ASN A 6 11.00 -4.04 4.76
C ASN A 6 11.87 -4.92 5.68
N GLY A 7 13.18 -4.67 5.70
CA GLY A 7 14.14 -5.47 6.44
C GLY A 7 14.72 -6.67 5.69
N THR A 8 14.36 -6.89 4.43
CA THR A 8 15.00 -7.94 3.60
C THR A 8 16.49 -7.66 3.44
N LEU A 9 17.33 -8.60 3.86
CA LEU A 9 18.78 -8.53 3.70
C LEU A 9 19.20 -9.06 2.33
N GLY A 10 20.25 -8.46 1.78
CA GLY A 10 20.87 -8.88 0.53
C GLY A 10 22.21 -8.22 0.30
N ARG A 11 22.91 -8.69 -0.72
CA ARG A 11 24.22 -8.18 -1.13
C ARG A 11 24.08 -7.47 -2.46
N VAL A 12 24.64 -6.27 -2.58
CA VAL A 12 24.78 -5.61 -3.89
C VAL A 12 25.80 -6.42 -4.70
N VAL A 13 25.37 -6.94 -5.84
CA VAL A 13 26.19 -7.80 -6.71
C VAL A 13 26.55 -7.14 -8.03
N ASP A 14 25.81 -6.11 -8.45
CA ASP A 14 26.03 -5.44 -9.72
C ASP A 14 25.32 -4.07 -9.76
N PHE A 15 25.54 -3.31 -10.82
CA PHE A 15 24.78 -2.11 -11.18
C PHE A 15 24.30 -2.21 -12.63
N THR A 16 23.08 -1.76 -12.88
CA THR A 16 22.54 -1.65 -14.25
C THR A 16 23.22 -0.52 -15.03
N GLU A 17 23.00 -0.48 -16.35
CA GLU A 17 23.47 0.64 -17.20
C GLU A 17 22.95 2.01 -16.74
N GLU A 18 21.78 2.05 -16.10
CA GLU A 18 21.18 3.25 -15.51
C GLU A 18 21.73 3.56 -14.10
N ASN A 19 22.84 2.91 -13.69
CA ASN A 19 23.48 3.02 -12.39
C ASN A 19 22.59 2.64 -11.19
N LEU A 20 21.57 1.79 -11.41
CA LEU A 20 20.73 1.24 -10.34
C LEU A 20 21.35 -0.03 -9.74
N PRO A 21 21.38 -0.18 -8.41
CA PRO A 21 21.96 -1.36 -7.76
C PRO A 21 21.12 -2.62 -7.98
N VAL A 22 21.83 -3.73 -8.21
CA VAL A 22 21.30 -5.09 -8.28
C VAL A 22 21.64 -5.81 -6.99
N VAL A 23 20.62 -6.20 -6.24
CA VAL A 23 20.75 -6.88 -4.94
C VAL A 23 20.35 -8.33 -5.07
N GLU A 24 21.26 -9.22 -4.66
CA GLU A 24 21.01 -10.64 -4.47
C GLU A 24 20.56 -10.88 -3.02
N ILE A 25 19.32 -11.32 -2.82
CA ILE A 25 18.77 -11.62 -1.50
C ILE A 25 19.03 -13.07 -1.11
N PHE A 26 18.84 -13.42 0.16
CA PHE A 26 19.15 -14.76 0.70
C PHE A 26 18.47 -15.93 -0.04
N SER A 27 17.32 -15.70 -0.69
CA SER A 27 16.65 -16.71 -1.53
C SER A 27 17.36 -16.98 -2.86
N GLY A 28 18.49 -16.33 -3.15
CA GLY A 28 19.19 -16.38 -4.44
C GLY A 28 18.56 -15.51 -5.54
N ARG A 29 17.45 -14.84 -5.24
CA ARG A 29 16.77 -13.95 -6.20
C ARG A 29 17.55 -12.65 -6.36
N ARG A 30 17.68 -12.17 -7.60
CA ARG A 30 18.25 -10.86 -7.93
C ARG A 30 17.17 -9.81 -8.18
N ILE A 31 17.32 -8.65 -7.56
CA ILE A 31 16.34 -7.55 -7.56
C ILE A 31 17.07 -6.27 -7.98
N VAL A 32 16.53 -5.58 -8.98
CA VAL A 32 17.00 -4.22 -9.33
C VAL A 32 16.24 -3.25 -8.45
N VAL A 33 16.96 -2.43 -7.69
CA VAL A 33 16.37 -1.52 -6.70
C VAL A 33 16.30 -0.11 -7.27
N ALA A 34 15.09 0.36 -7.52
CA ALA A 34 14.83 1.71 -8.01
C ALA A 34 14.57 2.69 -6.85
N PRO A 35 14.80 4.00 -7.03
CA PRO A 35 14.46 5.01 -6.03
C PRO A 35 12.96 5.00 -5.68
N GLU A 36 12.66 5.20 -4.40
CA GLU A 36 11.32 5.37 -3.86
C GLU A 36 11.18 6.78 -3.26
N ASP A 37 9.95 7.28 -3.17
CA ASP A 37 9.61 8.57 -2.58
C ASP A 37 9.04 8.34 -1.18
N TRP A 38 9.61 9.00 -0.18
CA TRP A 38 9.05 9.10 1.18
C TRP A 38 8.50 10.50 1.38
N VAL A 39 7.24 10.58 1.80
CA VAL A 39 6.51 11.84 1.91
C VAL A 39 6.15 12.09 3.37
N ILE A 40 6.32 13.33 3.82
CA ILE A 40 5.85 13.81 5.11
C ILE A 40 4.61 14.66 4.82
N GLU A 41 3.49 14.22 5.37
CA GLU A 41 2.19 14.89 5.28
C GLU A 41 1.88 15.57 6.62
N ASP A 42 1.09 16.63 6.59
CA ASP A 42 0.49 17.20 7.79
C ASP A 42 -0.85 16.56 8.15
N ASP A 43 -1.44 17.03 9.25
CA ASP A 43 -2.72 16.51 9.75
C ASP A 43 -3.89 16.72 8.78
N GLU A 44 -3.73 17.63 7.81
CA GLU A 44 -4.70 17.89 6.73
C GLU A 44 -4.42 17.06 5.47
N GLY A 45 -3.36 16.24 5.46
CA GLY A 45 -2.94 15.40 4.34
C GLY A 45 -2.16 16.15 3.25
N ASN A 46 -1.72 17.38 3.51
CA ASN A 46 -0.91 18.14 2.57
C ASN A 46 0.57 17.71 2.68
N VAL A 47 1.20 17.49 1.53
CA VAL A 47 2.62 17.13 1.45
C VAL A 47 3.49 18.31 1.83
N LYS A 48 4.18 18.22 2.97
CA LYS A 48 5.14 19.23 3.44
C LYS A 48 6.54 19.03 2.90
N ALA A 49 6.97 17.78 2.77
CA ALA A 49 8.28 17.44 2.26
C ALA A 49 8.28 16.06 1.61
N SER A 50 9.18 15.86 0.64
CA SER A 50 9.44 14.53 0.07
C SER A 50 10.92 14.30 -0.08
N VAL A 51 11.34 13.06 0.15
CA VAL A 51 12.70 12.58 -0.07
C VAL A 51 12.63 11.46 -1.08
N ARG A 52 13.43 11.56 -2.15
CA ARG A 52 13.56 10.51 -3.16
C ARG A 52 14.93 9.86 -3.04
N GLN A 53 14.98 8.56 -2.77
CA GLN A 53 16.23 7.84 -2.55
C GLN A 53 16.10 6.35 -2.88
N ILE A 54 17.22 5.69 -3.14
CA ILE A 54 17.28 4.23 -3.23
C ILE A 54 16.98 3.64 -1.83
N PRO A 55 15.98 2.74 -1.67
CA PRO A 55 15.57 2.16 -0.39
C PRO A 55 16.56 1.11 0.13
N LEU A 56 17.85 1.45 0.20
CA LEU A 56 18.92 0.60 0.72
C LEU A 56 19.63 1.29 1.87
N ARG A 57 19.99 0.50 2.87
CA ARG A 57 20.84 0.92 3.99
C ARG A 57 21.88 -0.16 4.22
N LEU A 58 23.11 0.25 4.51
CA LEU A 58 24.16 -0.68 4.92
C LEU A 58 23.70 -1.46 6.15
N ALA A 59 23.85 -2.79 6.10
CA ALA A 59 23.25 -3.70 7.06
C ALA A 59 24.29 -4.65 7.72
N TRP A 60 25.58 -4.28 7.72
CA TRP A 60 26.60 -5.03 8.48
C TRP A 60 26.42 -4.93 9.98
N ALA A 61 25.99 -3.76 10.46
CA ALA A 61 25.65 -3.55 11.84
C ALA A 61 24.32 -2.79 11.92
N LEU A 62 23.44 -3.27 12.78
CA LEU A 62 22.14 -2.69 13.06
C LEU A 62 21.99 -2.62 14.57
N THR A 63 21.44 -1.51 15.07
CA THR A 63 21.11 -1.43 16.50
C THR A 63 19.87 -2.29 16.78
N ILE A 64 19.78 -2.82 18.01
CA ILE A 64 18.63 -3.65 18.43
C ILE A 64 17.31 -2.91 18.20
N HIS A 65 17.25 -1.61 18.53
CA HIS A 65 16.11 -0.74 18.27
C HIS A 65 15.69 -0.68 16.80
N LYS A 66 16.65 -0.64 15.86
CA LYS A 66 16.35 -0.63 14.42
C LYS A 66 15.94 -1.99 13.88
N SER A 67 16.26 -3.07 14.59
CA SER A 67 15.81 -4.42 14.26
C SER A 67 14.43 -4.77 14.83
N GLN A 68 13.83 -3.90 15.66
CA GLN A 68 12.55 -4.18 16.30
C GLN A 68 11.44 -4.42 15.25
N GLY A 69 10.71 -5.53 15.41
CA GLY A 69 9.67 -5.94 14.44
C GLY A 69 10.21 -6.62 13.18
N MET A 70 11.54 -6.68 12.99
CA MET A 70 12.14 -7.44 11.89
C MET A 70 12.23 -8.93 12.23
N THR A 71 12.36 -9.74 11.19
CA THR A 71 12.70 -11.16 11.30
C THR A 71 13.96 -11.41 10.48
N LEU A 72 14.98 -11.96 11.14
CA LEU A 72 16.33 -12.16 10.60
C LEU A 72 16.61 -13.67 10.48
N GLU A 73 17.24 -14.05 9.37
CA GLU A 73 17.69 -15.44 9.14
C GLU A 73 18.91 -15.79 10.00
N MET A 74 19.89 -14.88 10.04
CA MET A 74 21.15 -15.04 10.77
C MET A 74 21.61 -13.70 11.33
N ALA A 75 22.20 -13.69 12.53
CA ALA A 75 22.87 -12.52 13.08
C ALA A 75 23.96 -12.92 14.10
N GLU A 76 25.01 -12.09 14.14
CA GLU A 76 25.93 -12.03 15.27
C GLU A 76 25.44 -10.93 16.23
N ILE A 77 25.27 -11.28 17.51
CA ILE A 77 24.71 -10.39 18.53
C ILE A 77 25.67 -10.34 19.71
N ASP A 78 26.00 -9.12 20.15
CA ASP A 78 26.72 -8.88 21.40
C ASP A 78 25.79 -8.14 22.38
N LEU A 79 25.45 -8.81 23.49
CA LEU A 79 24.61 -8.28 24.56
C LEU A 79 25.41 -7.89 25.81
N SER A 80 26.75 -7.90 25.76
CA SER A 80 27.61 -7.55 26.90
C SER A 80 27.41 -6.12 27.41
N LYS A 81 27.03 -5.19 26.52
CA LYS A 81 26.78 -3.77 26.82
C LYS A 81 25.30 -3.40 26.90
N THR A 82 24.43 -4.38 27.10
CA THR A 82 22.98 -4.13 27.25
C THR A 82 22.71 -3.33 28.53
N PHE A 83 21.94 -2.26 28.42
CA PHE A 83 21.65 -1.36 29.54
C PHE A 83 20.16 -1.27 29.88
N GLU A 84 19.26 -1.58 28.93
CA GLU A 84 17.81 -1.63 29.16
C GLU A 84 17.30 -3.04 29.39
N VAL A 85 16.31 -3.14 30.27
CA VAL A 85 15.57 -4.38 30.54
C VAL A 85 14.75 -4.78 29.31
N GLY A 86 14.73 -6.08 28.97
CA GLY A 86 14.03 -6.60 27.79
C GLY A 86 14.74 -6.40 26.44
N GLN A 87 15.84 -5.64 26.39
CA GLN A 87 16.59 -5.41 25.15
C GLN A 87 17.22 -6.71 24.59
N GLY A 88 17.71 -7.60 25.47
CA GLY A 88 18.23 -8.90 25.04
C GLY A 88 17.13 -9.80 24.47
N TYR A 89 15.93 -9.80 25.08
CA TYR A 89 14.76 -10.50 24.52
C TYR A 89 14.40 -9.96 23.12
N VAL A 90 14.35 -8.64 22.94
CA VAL A 90 14.07 -8.04 21.62
C VAL A 90 15.08 -8.51 20.59
N ALA A 91 16.37 -8.48 20.90
CA ALA A 91 17.44 -8.89 19.99
C ALA A 91 17.35 -10.38 19.60
N LEU A 92 17.23 -11.26 20.59
CA LEU A 92 17.20 -12.71 20.37
C LEU A 92 15.93 -13.15 19.63
N SER A 93 14.78 -12.53 19.93
CA SER A 93 13.50 -12.84 19.28
C SER A 93 13.41 -12.43 17.81
N ARG A 94 14.40 -11.69 17.27
CA ARG A 94 14.44 -11.39 15.83
C ARG A 94 14.90 -12.59 15.00
N ILE A 95 15.64 -13.52 15.60
CA ILE A 95 16.27 -14.63 14.87
C ILE A 95 15.29 -15.79 14.73
N LYS A 96 15.10 -16.29 13.51
CA LYS A 96 14.16 -17.39 13.22
C LYS A 96 14.53 -18.72 13.86
N SER A 97 15.84 -18.99 14.00
CA SER A 97 16.33 -20.26 14.53
C SER A 97 17.65 -20.09 15.27
N VAL A 98 17.88 -20.93 16.28
CA VAL A 98 19.14 -20.94 17.06
C VAL A 98 20.36 -21.18 16.16
N LYS A 99 20.23 -21.93 15.06
CA LYS A 99 21.31 -22.16 14.10
C LYS A 99 21.81 -20.88 13.42
N GLY A 100 20.95 -19.87 13.31
CA GLY A 100 21.31 -18.56 12.75
C GLY A 100 21.87 -17.57 13.78
N LEU A 101 21.95 -17.95 15.06
CA LEU A 101 22.42 -17.08 16.13
C LEU A 101 23.89 -17.33 16.44
N ARG A 102 24.68 -16.26 16.45
CA ARG A 102 26.01 -16.24 17.08
C ARG A 102 26.01 -15.20 18.19
N LEU A 103 26.06 -15.65 19.44
CA LEU A 103 26.05 -14.77 20.61
C LEU A 103 27.50 -14.55 21.08
N MET A 104 27.95 -13.30 21.04
CA MET A 104 29.33 -12.91 21.38
C MET A 104 29.53 -12.63 22.87
N GLY A 105 28.47 -12.16 23.54
CA GLY A 105 28.53 -11.78 24.94
C GLY A 105 27.13 -11.55 25.51
N LEU A 106 27.01 -11.66 26.83
CA LEU A 106 25.77 -11.50 27.57
C LEU A 106 26.09 -10.91 28.95
N ASN A 107 25.24 -10.01 29.43
CA ASN A 107 25.29 -9.53 30.82
C ASN A 107 23.98 -9.86 31.55
N GLU A 108 23.93 -9.65 32.86
CA GLU A 108 22.74 -9.96 33.66
C GLU A 108 21.52 -9.15 33.20
N THR A 109 21.70 -7.86 32.93
CA THR A 109 20.62 -6.95 32.47
C THR A 109 19.95 -7.42 31.19
N ALA A 110 20.69 -8.04 30.27
CA ALA A 110 20.18 -8.46 28.97
C ALA A 110 19.01 -9.44 29.06
N LEU A 111 18.98 -10.29 30.10
CA LEU A 111 17.91 -11.26 30.33
C LEU A 111 16.92 -10.83 31.41
N ARG A 112 17.10 -9.65 32.02
CA ARG A 112 16.15 -9.14 33.00
C ARG A 112 14.83 -8.80 32.33
N VAL A 113 13.76 -8.99 33.09
CA VAL A 113 12.40 -8.56 32.77
C VAL A 113 11.97 -7.53 33.81
N ASP A 114 11.23 -6.53 33.37
CA ASP A 114 10.76 -5.46 34.24
C ASP A 114 9.70 -6.00 35.21
N GLU A 115 9.84 -5.71 36.50
CA GLU A 115 8.94 -6.22 37.54
C GLU A 115 7.49 -5.76 37.35
N LYS A 116 7.28 -4.55 36.82
CA LYS A 116 5.94 -4.04 36.50
C LYS A 116 5.32 -4.85 35.36
N VAL A 117 6.13 -5.22 34.36
CA VAL A 117 5.67 -6.07 33.25
C VAL A 117 5.32 -7.48 33.76
N LEU A 118 6.12 -8.05 34.67
CA LEU A 118 5.81 -9.35 35.29
C LEU A 118 4.52 -9.31 36.11
N ALA A 119 4.30 -8.24 36.88
CA ALA A 119 3.07 -8.04 37.64
C ALA A 119 1.84 -7.99 36.73
N ILE A 120 1.92 -7.23 35.63
CA ILE A 120 0.84 -7.12 34.64
C ILE A 120 0.63 -8.45 33.91
N ASP A 121 1.69 -9.15 33.50
CA ASP A 121 1.58 -10.45 32.82
C ASP A 121 0.86 -11.49 33.70
N LYS A 122 1.15 -11.52 35.00
CA LYS A 122 0.42 -12.36 35.97
C LYS A 122 -1.07 -12.05 36.00
N GLU A 123 -1.43 -10.77 36.06
CA GLU A 123 -2.82 -10.34 36.02
C GLU A 123 -3.51 -10.71 34.69
N MET A 124 -2.84 -10.50 33.56
CA MET A 124 -3.34 -10.84 32.23
C MET A 124 -3.58 -12.34 32.08
N ARG A 125 -2.65 -13.18 32.58
CA ARG A 125 -2.81 -14.64 32.56
C ARG A 125 -4.00 -15.10 33.39
N GLU A 126 -4.20 -14.54 34.57
CA GLU A 126 -5.33 -14.90 35.42
C GLU A 126 -6.67 -14.46 34.79
N ARG A 127 -6.75 -13.24 34.27
CA ARG A 127 -7.92 -12.77 33.51
C ARG A 127 -8.19 -13.66 32.29
N SER A 128 -7.15 -14.06 31.56
CA SER A 128 -7.27 -14.98 30.42
C SER A 128 -7.80 -16.34 30.85
N ARG A 129 -7.33 -16.88 31.98
CA ARG A 129 -7.79 -18.15 32.55
C ARG A 129 -9.27 -18.09 32.95
N ILE A 130 -9.66 -17.04 33.68
CA ILE A 130 -11.06 -16.80 34.08
C ILE A 130 -11.95 -16.70 32.83
N ASN A 131 -11.53 -15.92 31.83
CA ASN A 131 -12.29 -15.78 30.59
C ASN A 131 -12.39 -17.10 29.82
N SER A 132 -11.33 -17.91 29.80
CA SER A 132 -11.36 -19.24 29.17
C SER A 132 -12.34 -20.19 29.86
N LEU A 133 -12.42 -20.16 31.20
CA LEU A 133 -13.38 -20.97 31.95
C LEU A 133 -14.82 -20.51 31.70
N LYS A 134 -15.08 -19.20 31.77
CA LYS A 134 -16.39 -18.63 31.42
C LYS A 134 -16.82 -19.01 30.00
N TRP A 135 -15.88 -18.98 29.05
CA TRP A 135 -16.16 -19.39 27.68
C TRP A 135 -16.54 -20.87 27.56
N GLN A 136 -15.96 -21.74 28.40
CA GLN A 136 -16.31 -23.15 28.47
C GLN A 136 -17.72 -23.37 29.03
N GLU A 137 -18.19 -22.52 29.95
CA GLU A 137 -19.55 -22.57 30.50
C GLU A 137 -20.63 -22.18 29.49
N PHE A 138 -20.29 -21.38 28.47
CA PHE A 138 -21.27 -20.95 27.47
C PHE A 138 -21.77 -22.13 26.64
N SER A 139 -23.09 -22.19 26.46
CA SER A 139 -23.73 -23.09 25.50
C SER A 139 -23.31 -22.74 24.06
N GLU A 140 -23.47 -23.68 23.13
CA GLU A 140 -23.17 -23.44 21.70
C GLU A 140 -23.93 -22.23 21.15
N LYS A 141 -25.17 -22.00 21.60
CA LYS A 141 -26.00 -20.87 21.17
C LYS A 141 -25.43 -19.54 21.67
N GLU A 142 -24.96 -19.48 22.91
CA GLU A 142 -24.35 -18.28 23.50
C GLU A 142 -23.01 -17.97 22.84
N ARG A 143 -22.16 -18.99 22.63
CA ARG A 143 -20.90 -18.84 21.90
C ARG A 143 -21.13 -18.30 20.48
N LYS A 144 -22.11 -18.84 19.76
CA LYS A 144 -22.48 -18.39 18.41
C LYS A 144 -22.96 -16.93 18.41
N THR A 145 -23.75 -16.54 19.41
CA THR A 145 -24.24 -15.17 19.56
C THR A 145 -23.11 -14.20 19.84
N ALA A 146 -22.24 -14.51 20.81
CA ALA A 146 -21.07 -13.70 21.15
C ALA A 146 -20.09 -13.57 19.96
N TRP A 147 -19.87 -14.66 19.22
CA TRP A 147 -19.05 -14.65 18.01
C TRP A 147 -19.64 -13.74 16.94
N ILE A 148 -20.94 -13.82 16.66
CA ILE A 148 -21.62 -12.95 15.69
C ILE A 148 -21.47 -11.48 16.11
N GLN A 149 -21.77 -11.17 17.36
CA GLN A 149 -21.67 -9.80 17.91
C GLN A 149 -20.25 -9.24 17.76
N PHE A 150 -19.22 -10.03 18.09
CA PHE A 150 -17.83 -9.63 17.93
C PHE A 150 -17.49 -9.32 16.47
N ILE A 151 -17.81 -10.23 15.54
CA ILE A 151 -17.53 -10.05 14.11
C ILE A 151 -18.24 -8.81 13.57
N THR A 152 -19.52 -8.61 13.91
CA THR A 152 -20.25 -7.41 13.46
C THR A 152 -19.74 -6.13 14.11
N GLY A 153 -19.31 -6.19 15.38
CA GLY A 153 -18.82 -5.05 16.14
C GLY A 153 -17.49 -4.50 15.62
N ILE A 154 -16.62 -5.36 15.09
CA ILE A 154 -15.37 -4.95 14.44
C ILE A 154 -15.56 -4.58 12.94
N GLY A 155 -16.80 -4.46 12.47
CA GLY A 155 -17.13 -4.15 11.08
C GLY A 155 -16.98 -5.34 10.11
N GLY A 156 -16.83 -6.56 10.64
CA GLY A 156 -16.81 -7.81 9.87
C GLY A 156 -18.20 -8.22 9.35
N THR A 157 -18.22 -9.15 8.40
CA THR A 157 -19.48 -9.67 7.81
C THR A 157 -19.65 -11.15 8.09
N ILE A 158 -20.86 -11.52 8.50
CA ILE A 158 -21.29 -12.92 8.68
C ILE A 158 -22.01 -13.48 7.44
N ASN A 159 -22.21 -12.66 6.40
CA ASN A 159 -22.94 -13.07 5.21
C ASN A 159 -22.07 -14.00 4.36
N GLU A 160 -22.44 -15.27 4.29
CA GLU A 160 -21.70 -16.31 3.57
C GLU A 160 -21.43 -15.99 2.10
N LYS A 161 -22.40 -15.35 1.40
CA LYS A 161 -22.22 -14.94 0.00
C LYS A 161 -21.12 -13.88 -0.12
N LYS A 162 -21.13 -12.89 0.76
CA LYS A 162 -20.13 -11.82 0.80
C LYS A 162 -18.74 -12.36 1.21
N ILE A 163 -18.70 -13.33 2.13
CA ILE A 163 -17.47 -14.03 2.50
C ILE A 163 -16.91 -14.83 1.31
N ALA A 164 -17.75 -15.59 0.60
CA ALA A 164 -17.35 -16.36 -0.57
C ALA A 164 -16.86 -15.44 -1.71
N GLU A 165 -17.53 -14.31 -1.93
CA GLU A 165 -17.11 -13.30 -2.89
C GLU A 165 -15.75 -12.69 -2.51
N ASN A 166 -15.55 -12.32 -1.24
CA ASN A 166 -14.27 -11.79 -0.75
C ASN A 166 -13.14 -12.81 -0.90
N LYS A 167 -13.37 -14.09 -0.56
CA LYS A 167 -12.39 -15.17 -0.78
C LYS A 167 -12.02 -15.30 -2.26
N ARG A 168 -13.00 -15.27 -3.17
CA ARG A 168 -12.75 -15.31 -4.62
C ARG A 168 -11.94 -14.11 -5.08
N LYS A 169 -12.22 -12.90 -4.56
CA LYS A 169 -11.46 -11.68 -4.87
C LYS A 169 -10.01 -11.78 -4.40
N ILE A 170 -9.76 -12.32 -3.20
CA ILE A 170 -8.41 -12.56 -2.67
C ILE A 170 -7.64 -13.52 -3.58
N VAL A 171 -8.20 -14.70 -3.87
CA VAL A 171 -7.56 -15.71 -4.73
C VAL A 171 -7.32 -15.17 -6.15
N ALA A 172 -8.26 -14.40 -6.69
CA ALA A 172 -8.09 -13.76 -8.00
C ALA A 172 -6.96 -12.71 -7.97
N ARG A 173 -6.83 -11.95 -6.88
CA ARG A 173 -5.73 -10.99 -6.67
C ARG A 173 -4.39 -11.72 -6.57
N GLU A 174 -4.30 -12.76 -5.76
CA GLU A 174 -3.09 -13.59 -5.60
C GLU A 174 -2.65 -14.22 -6.93
N ARG A 175 -3.57 -14.84 -7.67
CA ARG A 175 -3.28 -15.41 -9.00
C ARG A 175 -2.84 -14.34 -10.00
N LYS A 176 -3.42 -13.14 -9.93
CA LYS A 176 -3.01 -12.00 -10.78
C LYS A 176 -1.61 -11.53 -10.41
N GLU A 177 -1.27 -11.47 -9.13
CA GLU A 177 0.05 -11.11 -8.64
C GLU A 177 1.12 -12.16 -9.00
N GLU A 178 0.79 -13.44 -8.91
CA GLU A 178 1.69 -14.54 -9.29
C GLU A 178 1.92 -14.57 -10.80
N LYS A 179 0.88 -14.34 -11.61
CA LYS A 179 1.02 -14.16 -13.07
C LYS A 179 1.85 -12.93 -13.42
N LEU A 180 1.73 -11.84 -12.66
CA LEU A 180 2.53 -10.64 -12.86
C LEU A 180 4.00 -10.87 -12.50
N SER A 181 4.29 -11.61 -11.43
CA SER A 181 5.66 -11.96 -11.04
C SER A 181 6.31 -12.89 -12.09
N LYS A 182 5.59 -13.92 -12.57
CA LYS A 182 6.05 -14.83 -13.64
C LYS A 182 6.23 -14.13 -14.99
N LYS A 183 5.35 -13.20 -15.36
CA LYS A 183 5.46 -12.40 -16.58
C LYS A 183 6.60 -11.36 -16.51
N THR A 184 6.97 -10.90 -15.32
CA THR A 184 8.13 -10.03 -15.10
C THR A 184 9.44 -10.81 -15.25
N ILE A 185 9.45 -12.11 -14.91
CA ILE A 185 10.60 -13.00 -15.13
C ILE A 185 10.76 -13.33 -16.63
N SER A 186 9.66 -13.57 -17.37
CA SER A 186 9.74 -13.95 -18.78
C SER A 186 9.91 -12.80 -19.79
N LYS A 187 9.67 -11.54 -19.40
CA LYS A 187 9.82 -10.36 -20.27
C LYS A 187 11.11 -9.56 -20.07
N LYS A 188 12.01 -9.99 -19.17
CA LYS A 188 13.25 -9.24 -18.87
C LYS A 188 14.37 -9.37 -19.93
N SER A 189 14.10 -10.01 -21.06
CA SER A 189 15.00 -10.03 -22.21
C SER A 189 14.76 -8.91 -23.23
N GLU A 190 13.65 -8.16 -23.20
CA GLU A 190 13.43 -7.09 -24.20
C GLU A 190 12.68 -5.87 -23.63
N ASN A 191 13.42 -4.76 -23.53
CA ASN A 191 13.00 -3.35 -23.52
C ASN A 191 12.00 -2.86 -22.46
N LYS A 192 12.46 -1.96 -21.56
CA LYS A 192 11.92 -0.57 -21.45
C LYS A 192 12.60 0.29 -20.36
N GLU A 193 13.15 1.41 -20.83
CA GLU A 193 13.45 2.67 -20.13
C GLU A 193 12.36 3.07 -19.11
N LYS A 194 12.73 3.59 -17.93
CA LYS A 194 11.78 4.06 -16.90
C LYS A 194 12.06 5.48 -16.38
N GLY A 195 11.27 6.43 -16.88
CA GLY A 195 10.89 7.65 -16.14
C GLY A 195 9.60 7.43 -15.33
N GLY A 196 9.29 8.31 -14.37
CA GLY A 196 8.12 8.17 -13.48
C GLY A 196 6.77 7.95 -14.18
N THR A 197 5.79 7.35 -13.48
CA THR A 197 4.49 6.90 -14.02
C THR A 197 3.74 7.97 -14.83
N LEU A 198 3.83 9.25 -14.44
CA LEU A 198 3.27 10.38 -15.20
C LEU A 198 4.05 10.64 -16.49
N ASN A 199 5.38 10.66 -16.45
CA ASN A 199 6.25 10.86 -17.61
C ASN A 199 6.07 9.77 -18.68
N VAL A 200 5.82 8.52 -18.28
CA VAL A 200 5.51 7.43 -19.23
C VAL A 200 4.18 7.68 -19.93
N THR A 201 3.15 8.10 -19.19
CA THR A 201 1.86 8.49 -19.80
C THR A 201 2.05 9.66 -20.76
N LYS A 202 2.82 10.68 -20.35
CA LYS A 202 3.11 11.89 -21.14
C LYS A 202 3.86 11.57 -22.44
N LYS A 203 4.89 10.71 -22.38
CA LYS A 203 5.67 10.27 -23.55
C LYS A 203 4.82 9.46 -24.54
N LEU A 204 3.82 8.73 -24.07
CA LEU A 204 2.90 7.99 -24.95
C LEU A 204 1.83 8.90 -25.55
N LEU A 205 1.35 9.89 -24.79
CA LEU A 205 0.46 10.94 -25.31
C LEU A 205 1.16 11.78 -26.38
N SER A 206 2.41 12.20 -26.18
CA SER A 206 3.16 12.94 -27.20
C SER A 206 3.46 12.12 -28.46
N LYS A 207 3.26 10.79 -28.41
CA LYS A 207 3.35 9.87 -29.55
C LYS A 207 1.99 9.62 -30.22
N GLY A 208 0.96 10.41 -29.90
CA GLY A 208 -0.37 10.33 -30.53
C GLY A 208 -1.25 9.17 -30.05
N LYS A 209 -0.88 8.48 -28.96
CA LYS A 209 -1.65 7.32 -28.46
C LYS A 209 -2.92 7.73 -27.72
N THR A 210 -3.97 6.92 -27.87
CA THR A 210 -5.25 7.10 -27.16
C THR A 210 -5.17 6.61 -25.71
N ILE A 211 -6.16 6.95 -24.88
CA ILE A 211 -6.24 6.48 -23.48
C ILE A 211 -6.30 4.96 -23.42
N GLU A 212 -7.05 4.33 -24.34
CA GLU A 212 -7.21 2.87 -24.44
C GLU A 212 -5.91 2.19 -24.82
N GLU A 213 -5.20 2.72 -25.82
CA GLU A 213 -3.90 2.18 -26.24
C GLU A 213 -2.88 2.31 -25.10
N ILE A 214 -2.86 3.44 -24.40
CA ILE A 214 -1.96 3.67 -23.27
C ILE A 214 -2.30 2.70 -22.12
N ALA A 215 -3.57 2.51 -21.81
CA ALA A 215 -4.04 1.56 -20.80
C ALA A 215 -3.55 0.13 -21.13
N THR A 216 -3.71 -0.32 -22.38
CA THR A 216 -3.26 -1.64 -22.84
C THR A 216 -1.74 -1.76 -22.84
N ILE A 217 -1.01 -0.77 -23.37
CA ILE A 217 0.47 -0.77 -23.42
C ILE A 217 1.08 -0.83 -22.02
N ARG A 218 0.41 -0.22 -21.03
CA ARG A 218 0.91 -0.12 -19.65
C ARG A 218 0.31 -1.14 -18.69
N GLY A 219 -0.69 -1.91 -19.13
CA GLY A 219 -1.43 -2.83 -18.26
C GLY A 219 -2.16 -2.13 -17.11
N LEU A 220 -2.62 -0.89 -17.33
CA LEU A 220 -3.36 -0.07 -16.37
C LEU A 220 -4.85 -0.01 -16.76
N SER A 221 -5.72 0.38 -15.83
CA SER A 221 -7.12 0.66 -16.17
C SER A 221 -7.27 2.04 -16.83
N ARG A 222 -8.34 2.21 -17.61
CA ARG A 222 -8.74 3.50 -18.21
C ARG A 222 -8.79 4.60 -17.15
N GLY A 223 -9.49 4.36 -16.03
CA GLY A 223 -9.58 5.31 -14.92
C GLY A 223 -8.22 5.74 -14.33
N THR A 224 -7.22 4.86 -14.29
CA THR A 224 -5.86 5.25 -13.84
C THR A 224 -5.19 6.20 -14.82
N ILE A 225 -5.39 6.03 -16.13
CA ILE A 225 -4.87 6.96 -17.14
C ILE A 225 -5.60 8.31 -17.06
N VAL A 226 -6.92 8.31 -16.86
CA VAL A 226 -7.71 9.54 -16.65
C VAL A 226 -7.23 10.30 -15.40
N GLU A 227 -6.90 9.60 -14.32
CA GLU A 227 -6.34 10.21 -13.10
C GLU A 227 -4.94 10.82 -13.35
N HIS A 228 -4.10 10.16 -14.15
CA HIS A 228 -2.82 10.74 -14.56
C HIS A 228 -3.00 12.03 -15.36
N LEU A 229 -3.98 12.09 -16.27
CA LEU A 229 -4.29 13.29 -17.05
C LEU A 229 -4.73 14.44 -16.13
N ARG A 230 -5.60 14.16 -15.15
CA ARG A 230 -6.06 15.17 -14.18
C ARG A 230 -4.91 15.72 -13.35
N LYS A 231 -4.02 14.86 -12.85
CA LYS A 231 -2.80 15.28 -12.13
C LYS A 231 -1.87 16.10 -13.02
N MET A 232 -1.72 15.76 -14.29
CA MET A 232 -0.92 16.56 -15.23
C MET A 232 -1.49 17.96 -15.44
N LYS A 233 -2.82 18.09 -15.57
CA LYS A 233 -3.49 19.38 -15.74
C LYS A 233 -3.37 20.24 -14.48
N GLY A 234 -3.55 19.65 -13.29
CA GLY A 234 -3.34 20.34 -12.01
C GLY A 234 -1.91 20.85 -11.80
N LEU A 235 -0.92 20.22 -12.45
CA LEU A 235 0.47 20.67 -12.50
C LEU A 235 0.76 21.68 -13.64
N GLY A 236 -0.28 22.19 -14.33
CA GLY A 236 -0.16 23.16 -15.41
C GLY A 236 0.45 22.60 -16.71
N LEU A 237 0.55 21.28 -16.87
CA LEU A 237 1.11 20.69 -18.07
C LEU A 237 0.09 20.73 -19.21
N LYS A 238 0.50 21.25 -20.38
CA LYS A 238 -0.30 21.18 -21.61
C LYS A 238 -0.48 19.72 -22.03
N ILE A 239 -1.72 19.27 -22.13
CA ILE A 239 -2.09 17.93 -22.57
C ILE A 239 -2.58 18.02 -24.01
N GLN A 240 -1.97 17.25 -24.91
CA GLN A 240 -2.45 17.11 -26.29
C GLN A 240 -3.67 16.18 -26.30
N ASP A 241 -4.79 16.66 -26.82
CA ASP A 241 -6.00 15.86 -27.02
C ASP A 241 -5.82 14.96 -28.25
N ASN A 242 -5.58 13.67 -28.00
CA ASN A 242 -5.44 12.66 -29.04
C ASN A 242 -6.78 11.92 -29.26
N GLY A 243 -7.87 12.68 -29.38
CA GLY A 243 -9.21 12.13 -29.62
C GLY A 243 -9.85 11.48 -28.40
N PHE A 244 -9.39 11.83 -27.19
CA PHE A 244 -10.01 11.37 -25.95
C PHE A 244 -10.98 12.40 -25.34
N LYS A 245 -11.08 13.61 -25.93
CA LYS A 245 -12.13 14.56 -25.57
C LYS A 245 -13.52 13.92 -25.72
N PRO A 246 -14.36 13.94 -24.66
CA PRO A 246 -15.69 13.39 -24.72
C PRO A 246 -16.55 14.06 -25.80
N LYS A 247 -17.51 13.31 -26.36
CA LYS A 247 -18.48 13.84 -27.34
C LYS A 247 -19.16 15.11 -26.80
N SER A 248 -19.46 16.05 -27.70
CA SER A 248 -20.09 17.35 -27.34
C SER A 248 -21.40 17.24 -26.56
N GLY A 249 -22.15 16.13 -26.73
CA GLY A 249 -23.32 15.82 -25.92
C GLY A 249 -23.00 15.57 -24.44
N ILE A 250 -21.93 14.81 -24.15
CA ILE A 250 -21.48 14.49 -22.79
C ILE A 250 -20.94 15.76 -22.12
N LEU A 251 -20.13 16.55 -22.82
CA LEU A 251 -19.61 17.82 -22.29
C LEU A 251 -20.74 18.79 -21.92
N ARG A 252 -21.75 18.94 -22.78
CA ARG A 252 -22.92 19.80 -22.49
C ARG A 252 -23.74 19.27 -21.33
N ALA A 253 -23.95 17.95 -21.25
CA ALA A 253 -24.69 17.33 -20.16
C ALA A 253 -23.99 17.53 -18.81
N VAL A 254 -22.67 17.28 -18.74
CA VAL A 254 -21.86 17.49 -17.53
C VAL A 254 -21.82 18.97 -17.13
N LYS A 255 -21.65 19.90 -18.09
CA LYS A 255 -21.69 21.34 -17.83
C LYS A 255 -23.04 21.81 -17.27
N ARG A 256 -24.14 21.30 -17.83
CA ARG A 256 -25.50 21.59 -17.34
C ARG A 256 -25.70 21.06 -15.92
N ALA A 257 -25.31 19.81 -15.66
CA ALA A 257 -25.40 19.19 -14.34
C ALA A 257 -24.63 20.01 -13.28
N LEU A 258 -23.41 20.46 -13.60
CA LEU A 258 -22.62 21.33 -12.72
C LEU A 258 -23.31 22.66 -12.41
N SER A 259 -23.92 23.30 -13.41
CA SER A 259 -24.63 24.57 -13.23
C SER A 259 -25.87 24.41 -12.35
N GLU A 260 -26.63 23.33 -12.53
CA GLU A 260 -27.82 23.03 -11.72
C GLU A 260 -27.44 22.71 -10.27
N ILE A 261 -26.43 21.85 -10.06
CA ILE A 261 -25.93 21.50 -8.71
C ILE A 261 -25.41 22.75 -7.97
N ARG A 262 -24.69 23.64 -8.67
CA ARG A 262 -24.21 24.91 -8.09
C ARG A 262 -25.35 25.88 -7.72
N LYS A 263 -26.48 25.85 -8.44
CA LYS A 263 -27.67 26.65 -8.10
C LYS A 263 -28.42 26.09 -6.90
N GLU A 264 -28.45 24.77 -6.75
CA GLU A 264 -29.14 24.08 -5.65
C GLU A 264 -28.48 24.31 -4.28
N LYS A 265 -27.18 24.65 -4.25
CA LYS A 265 -26.40 24.98 -3.04
C LYS A 265 -26.54 23.97 -1.89
N ASN A 266 -26.88 22.71 -2.19
CA ASN A 266 -26.96 21.66 -1.19
C ASN A 266 -25.54 21.30 -0.70
N PRO A 267 -25.22 21.46 0.60
CA PRO A 267 -23.89 21.18 1.14
C PRO A 267 -23.37 19.76 0.85
N ASP A 268 -24.25 18.77 0.79
CA ASP A 268 -23.87 17.36 0.57
C ASP A 268 -23.28 17.08 -0.82
N ASN A 269 -23.52 17.99 -1.77
CA ASN A 269 -23.04 17.86 -3.14
C ASN A 269 -21.63 18.43 -3.36
N PHE A 270 -21.02 19.05 -2.35
CA PHE A 270 -19.72 19.70 -2.45
C PHE A 270 -18.67 19.01 -1.58
N LEU A 271 -17.42 19.06 -2.02
CA LEU A 271 -16.24 18.74 -1.24
C LEU A 271 -15.85 19.96 -0.38
N GLU A 272 -15.00 19.75 0.62
CA GLU A 272 -14.56 20.82 1.54
C GLU A 272 -13.81 21.95 0.81
N ASN A 273 -13.19 21.64 -0.33
CA ASN A 273 -12.52 22.62 -1.20
C ASN A 273 -13.47 23.37 -2.16
N GLY A 274 -14.79 23.14 -2.08
CA GLY A 274 -15.80 23.77 -2.93
C GLY A 274 -16.05 23.09 -4.28
N ASP A 275 -15.33 22.02 -4.60
CA ASP A 275 -15.56 21.24 -5.82
C ASP A 275 -16.83 20.39 -5.71
N VAL A 276 -17.52 20.16 -6.83
CA VAL A 276 -18.71 19.31 -6.85
C VAL A 276 -18.30 17.84 -6.76
N ARG A 277 -18.91 17.08 -5.84
CA ARG A 277 -18.68 15.63 -5.69
C ARG A 277 -19.09 14.90 -6.97
N LEU A 278 -18.24 13.98 -7.44
CA LEU A 278 -18.52 13.18 -8.64
C LEU A 278 -19.85 12.41 -8.56
N ARG A 279 -20.21 11.94 -7.37
CA ARG A 279 -21.48 11.24 -7.11
C ARG A 279 -22.69 12.13 -7.44
N ALA A 280 -22.65 13.41 -7.04
CA ALA A 280 -23.74 14.35 -7.32
C ALA A 280 -23.90 14.58 -8.83
N ILE A 281 -22.80 14.66 -9.58
CA ILE A 281 -22.84 14.78 -11.04
C ILE A 281 -23.40 13.51 -11.69
N PHE A 282 -22.99 12.33 -11.20
CA PHE A 282 -23.45 11.03 -11.69
C PHE A 282 -24.95 10.85 -11.48
N GLU A 283 -25.45 11.18 -10.30
CA GLU A 283 -26.88 11.13 -9.95
C GLU A 283 -27.68 12.14 -10.79
N LYS A 284 -27.17 13.37 -10.96
CA LYS A 284 -27.83 14.41 -11.80
C LYS A 284 -27.93 14.03 -13.27
N LEU A 285 -27.01 13.19 -13.76
CA LEU A 285 -27.02 12.65 -15.12
C LEU A 285 -27.88 11.37 -15.24
N ASN A 286 -28.67 11.03 -14.22
CA ASN A 286 -29.46 9.80 -14.14
C ASN A 286 -28.63 8.54 -14.39
N GLU A 287 -27.37 8.54 -13.93
CA GLU A 287 -26.46 7.38 -14.03
C GLU A 287 -26.12 6.94 -15.47
N LYS A 288 -26.48 7.74 -16.49
CA LYS A 288 -26.28 7.40 -17.91
C LYS A 288 -24.85 7.61 -18.41
N VAL A 289 -24.00 8.30 -17.64
CA VAL A 289 -22.62 8.65 -18.00
C VAL A 289 -21.68 8.06 -16.97
N SER A 290 -20.67 7.31 -17.40
CA SER A 290 -19.74 6.64 -16.48
C SER A 290 -18.89 7.63 -15.68
N TYR A 291 -18.43 7.23 -14.48
CA TYR A 291 -17.53 8.05 -13.66
C TYR A 291 -16.23 8.42 -14.39
N ASP A 292 -15.70 7.53 -15.22
CA ASP A 292 -14.49 7.79 -16.00
C ASP A 292 -14.75 8.87 -17.06
N ASP A 293 -15.92 8.86 -17.70
CA ASP A 293 -16.31 9.88 -18.69
C ASP A 293 -16.64 11.22 -18.04
N ILE A 294 -17.21 11.23 -16.83
CA ILE A 294 -17.43 12.46 -16.05
C ILE A 294 -16.08 13.07 -15.67
N LYS A 295 -15.15 12.29 -15.12
CA LYS A 295 -13.79 12.74 -14.78
C LYS A 295 -13.06 13.30 -16.00
N LEU A 296 -13.20 12.63 -17.14
CA LEU A 296 -12.60 13.06 -18.39
C LEU A 296 -13.26 14.34 -18.92
N ALA A 297 -14.58 14.49 -18.78
CA ALA A 297 -15.30 15.72 -19.17
C ALA A 297 -14.91 16.93 -18.31
N LEU A 298 -14.75 16.75 -16.99
CA LEU A 298 -14.30 17.81 -16.08
C LEU A 298 -12.93 18.37 -16.49
N LEU A 299 -12.03 17.50 -16.97
CA LEU A 299 -10.73 17.90 -17.49
C LEU A 299 -10.80 18.87 -18.68
N PHE A 300 -11.93 18.97 -19.39
CA PHE A 300 -12.14 19.90 -20.50
C PHE A 300 -13.13 21.04 -20.19
N LEU A 301 -13.70 21.06 -18.98
CA LEU A 301 -14.66 22.09 -18.53
C LEU A 301 -14.08 23.00 -17.45
N GLU A 302 -13.02 22.57 -16.77
CA GLU A 302 -12.17 23.40 -15.93
C GLU A 302 -11.30 24.30 -16.83
N ASP A 303 -11.75 25.52 -17.11
CA ASP A 303 -10.89 26.61 -17.62
C ASP A 303 -10.76 27.68 -16.53
#